data_AF-A0A0S6YZH7-F1
#
_entry.id   AF-A0A0S6YZH7-F1
#
_cell.length_a   1.000
_cell.length_b   1.000
_cell.length_c   1.000
_cell.angle_alpha   90.00
_cell.angle_beta   90.00
_cell.angle_gamma   90.00
#
_symmetry.space_group_name_H-M   'P 1'
#
loop_
_entity.id
_entity.type
_entity.pdbx_description
1 polymer ?
#
loop_
_entity_poly.entity_id
_entity_poly.type
_entity_poly.pdbx_seq_one_letter_code
_entity_poly.pdbx_strand_id
1 'polypeptide(L)' 'MLRARAAARGIELDDAVLDWLFARHARDLGALTALLDRLDSASLAAQRRITVPFLRELLAREG' A
#
# COMPACT_ATOMS: atom_id res chain seq x y z
N MET A 1 11.90 -5.01 6.25
CA MET A 1 11.09 -6.10 5.66
C MET A 1 9.97 -5.60 4.74
N LEU A 2 9.14 -4.62 5.13
CA LEU A 2 8.02 -4.14 4.30
C LEU A 2 8.48 -3.44 3.00
N ARG A 3 9.42 -2.48 3.09
CA ARG A 3 10.02 -1.83 1.91
C ARG A 3 10.62 -2.81 0.90
N ALA A 4 11.32 -3.85 1.37
CA ALA A 4 11.91 -4.86 0.50
C ALA A 4 10.84 -5.67 -0.25
N ARG A 5 9.71 -5.99 0.41
CA ARG A 5 8.56 -6.67 -0.22
C ARG A 5 7.87 -5.80 -1.26
N ALA A 6 7.78 -4.50 -1.02
CA ALA A 6 7.23 -3.54 -1.97
C ALA A 6 8.15 -3.34 -3.17
N ALA A 7 9.45 -3.16 -2.94
CA ALA A 7 10.45 -3.04 -3.99
C ALA A 7 10.49 -4.30 -4.89
N ALA A 8 10.35 -5.50 -4.31
CA ALA A 8 10.25 -6.75 -5.06
C ALA A 8 9.02 -6.82 -5.99
N ARG A 9 7.99 -6.00 -5.75
CA ARG A 9 6.78 -5.86 -6.58
C ARG A 9 6.85 -4.63 -7.50
N GLY A 10 7.96 -3.89 -7.52
CA GLY A 10 8.05 -2.63 -8.27
C GLY A 10 7.28 -1.46 -7.63
N ILE A 11 6.83 -1.62 -6.38
CA ILE A 11 6.11 -0.59 -5.64
C ILE A 11 7.10 0.33 -4.97
N GLU A 12 7.07 1.59 -5.38
CA GLU A 12 7.78 2.68 -4.72
C GLU A 12 6.93 3.18 -3.53
N LEU A 13 7.32 2.81 -2.30
CA LEU A 13 6.68 3.30 -1.09
C LEU A 13 7.45 4.52 -0.57
N ASP A 14 6.87 5.70 -0.79
CA ASP A 14 7.33 6.94 -0.16
C ASP A 14 7.16 6.89 1.36
N ASP A 15 7.95 7.71 2.06
CA ASP A 15 7.95 7.79 3.52
C ASP A 15 6.55 8.10 4.08
N ALA A 16 5.82 9.01 3.44
CA ALA A 16 4.44 9.35 3.82
C ALA A 16 3.47 8.16 3.71
N VAL A 17 3.69 7.26 2.75
CA VAL A 17 2.87 6.05 2.61
C VAL A 17 3.19 5.06 3.72
N LEU A 18 4.48 4.89 4.03
CA LEU A 18 4.91 4.00 5.11
C LEU A 18 4.42 4.49 6.46
N ASP A 19 4.55 5.78 6.76
CA ASP A 19 4.05 6.38 7.99
C ASP A 19 2.54 6.18 8.13
N TRP A 20 1.79 6.36 7.04
CA TRP A 20 0.35 6.13 7.03
C TRP A 20 -0.01 4.66 7.29
N LEU A 21 0.70 3.72 6.63
CA LEU A 21 0.52 2.29 6.81
C LEU A 21 0.84 1.85 8.24
N PHE A 22 1.93 2.35 8.81
CA PHE A 22 2.30 2.08 10.20
C PHE A 22 1.32 2.71 11.18
N ALA A 23 0.85 3.93 10.95
CA ALA A 23 -0.14 4.57 11.83
C ALA A 23 -1.46 3.77 11.91
N ARG A 24 -1.87 3.11 10.82
CA ARG A 24 -3.15 2.41 10.75
C ARG A 24 -3.08 0.90 11.01
N HIS A 25 -1.96 0.25 10.68
CA HIS A 25 -1.81 -1.21 10.72
C HIS A 25 -0.58 -1.69 11.50
N ALA A 26 0.00 -0.86 12.38
CA ALA A 26 1.23 -1.16 13.16
C ALA A 26 1.29 -2.54 13.83
N ARG A 27 0.12 -3.14 14.11
CA ARG A 27 -0.02 -4.35 14.93
C ARG A 27 -0.24 -5.63 14.14
N ASP A 28 -0.40 -5.57 12.81
CA ASP A 28 -0.64 -6.76 11.99
C ASP A 28 0.16 -6.72 10.68
N LEU A 29 1.29 -7.43 10.69
CA LEU A 29 2.16 -7.59 9.53
C LEU A 29 1.50 -8.43 8.42
N GLY A 30 0.57 -9.32 8.76
CA GLY A 30 -0.19 -10.11 7.80
C GLY A 30 -1.16 -9.23 7.03
N ALA A 31 -1.90 -8.38 7.73
CA ALA A 31 -2.79 -7.39 7.12
C ALA A 31 -2.03 -6.40 6.22
N LEU A 32 -0.85 -5.94 6.64
CA LEU A 32 0.01 -5.10 5.80
C LEU A 32 0.43 -5.78 4.50
N THR A 33 0.76 -7.07 4.56
CA THR A 33 1.18 -7.82 3.36
C THR A 33 0.02 -8.00 2.38
N ALA A 34 -1.17 -8.38 2.88
CA ALA A 34 -2.36 -8.50 2.05
C ALA A 34 -2.78 -7.15 1.42
N LEU A 35 -2.64 -6.05 2.18
CA LEU A 35 -2.89 -4.71 1.67
C LEU A 35 -1.91 -4.32 0.56
N LEU A 36 -0.62 -4.67 0.69
CA LEU A 36 0.36 -4.44 -0.38
C LEU A 36 0.01 -5.20 -1.67
N ASP A 37 -0.44 -6.45 -1.58
CA ASP A 37 -0.83 -7.24 -2.76
C ASP A 37 -2.06 -6.62 -3.46
N ARG A 38 -3.02 -6.10 -2.69
CA ARG A 38 -4.17 -5.37 -3.26
C ARG A 38 -3.75 -4.06 -3.92
N LEU A 39 -2.87 -3.30 -3.27
CA LEU A 39 -2.37 -2.04 -3.79
C LEU A 39 -1.63 -2.24 -5.10
N ASP A 40 -0.82 -3.29 -5.20
CA ASP A 40 -0.09 -3.65 -6.41
C ASP A 40 -1.05 -3.83 -7.59
N SER A 41 -2.05 -4.71 -7.42
CA SER A 41 -3.06 -5.02 -8.44
C SER A 41 -3.88 -3.78 -8.83
N ALA A 42 -4.30 -2.98 -7.85
CA ALA A 42 -5.05 -1.75 -8.11
C ALA A 42 -4.19 -0.70 -8.83
N SER A 43 -2.92 -0.57 -8.48
CA SER A 43 -2.00 0.39 -9.09
C SER A 43 -1.70 0.03 -10.55
N LEU A 44 -1.54 -1.26 -10.83
CA LEU A 44 -1.38 -1.81 -12.17
C LEU A 44 -2.64 -1.58 -13.01
N ALA A 45 -3.82 -1.88 -12.47
CA ALA A 45 -5.09 -1.68 -13.16
C ALA A 45 -5.39 -0.19 -13.43
N ALA A 46 -5.03 0.70 -12.50
CA ALA A 46 -5.21 2.14 -12.65
C ALA A 46 -4.07 2.81 -13.44
N GLN A 47 -2.96 2.10 -13.68
CA GLN A 47 -1.72 2.62 -14.25
C GLN A 47 -1.21 3.88 -13.53
N ARG A 48 -1.35 3.91 -12.19
CA ARG A 48 -1.03 5.06 -11.32
C ARG A 48 -0.08 4.64 -10.20
N ARG A 49 0.79 5.55 -9.79
CA ARG A 49 1.69 5.34 -8.63
C ARG A 49 0.89 5.24 -7.32
N ILE A 50 1.35 4.38 -6.42
CA ILE A 50 0.82 4.24 -5.06
C ILE A 50 1.20 5.49 -4.24
N THR A 51 0.19 6.17 -3.70
CA THR A 51 0.34 7.38 -2.89
C THR A 51 -0.72 7.39 -1.78
N VAL A 52 -0.58 8.27 -0.77
CA VAL A 52 -1.59 8.39 0.30
C VAL A 52 -3.00 8.72 -0.24
N PRO A 53 -3.18 9.63 -1.23
CA PRO A 53 -4.48 9.81 -1.87
C PRO A 53 -5.01 8.55 -2.55
N PHE A 54 -4.16 7.79 -3.23
CA PHE A 54 -4.55 6.52 -3.87
C PHE A 54 -5.01 5.47 -2.85
N LEU A 55 -4.29 5.35 -1.73
CA LEU A 55 -4.68 4.49 -0.60
C LEU A 55 -6.07 4.87 -0.07
N ARG A 56 -6.32 6.17 0.10
CA ARG A 56 -7.62 6.67 0.56
C ARG A 56 -8.74 6.37 -0.43
N GLU A 57 -8.49 6.55 -1.73
CA GLU A 57 -9.45 6.18 -2.80
C GLU A 57 -9.77 4.68 -2.78
N LEU A 58 -8.74 3.83 -2.68
CA LEU A 58 -8.91 2.37 -2.66
C LEU A 58 -9.75 1.94 -1.45
N LEU A 59 -9.42 2.42 -0.26
CA LEU A 59 -10.14 2.10 0.98
C LEU A 59 -11.56 2.68 1.01
N ALA A 60 -11.79 3.83 0.37
CA ALA A 60 -13.13 4.40 0.26
C ALA A 60 -14.03 3.61 -0.71
N ARG A 61 -13.45 2.86 -1.67
CA ARG A 61 -14.19 1.96 -2.55
C ARG A 61 -14.50 0.60 -1.92
N GLU A 62 -13.81 0.24 -0.83
CA GLU A 62 -14.03 -0.99 -0.08
C GLU A 62 -15.03 -0.83 1.09
N GLY A 63 -15.64 0.35 1.26
CA GLY A 63 -16.69 0.64 2.22
C GLY A 63 -18.05 0.87 1.56
#